data_AF-A0A972PU57-F1
#
_entry.id   AF-A0A972PU57-F1
#
_cell.length_a   1.000
_cell.length_b   1.000
_cell.length_c   1.000
_cell.angle_alpha   90.00
_cell.angle_beta   90.00
_cell.angle_gamma   90.00
#
_symmetry.space_group_name_H-M   'P 1'
#
loop_
_entity.id
_entity.type
_entity.pdbx_description
1 polymer ?
#
loop_
_entity_poly.entity_id
_entity_poly.type
_entity_poly.pdbx_seq_one_letter_code
_entity_poly.pdbx_strand_id
1 'polypeptide(L)'
;MSVNRVVPLVFLAVALATVLMLPALHAGCGEADTPAPPAEVEKPPPGDIPGLSADQSRAVAEYGYPDHFFISVDPYSSDRVERWTYFRLGQALDFDNGRLFGKEPVDDQSSQYPPTRLHPQDFDNTMTPAEATSLLGEPLFTHETSDSLMPENTILVYETAVLLFRGEKLMGVDTQVKPPALPAP
;
A
#
# COMPACT_ATOMS: atom_id res chain seq x y z
N MET A 1 12.09 -51.97 -3.56
CA MET A 1 12.23 -52.77 -4.79
C MET A 1 12.15 -51.84 -5.98
N SER A 2 13.07 -52.01 -6.93
CA SER A 2 13.17 -51.39 -8.27
C SER A 2 13.42 -49.88 -8.37
N VAL A 3 14.63 -49.40 -8.77
CA VAL A 3 15.25 -49.39 -10.14
C VAL A 3 14.63 -48.23 -10.95
N ASN A 4 15.31 -47.29 -11.63
CA ASN A 4 16.67 -47.03 -12.08
C ASN A 4 16.74 -45.50 -12.37
N ARG A 5 17.79 -44.75 -12.01
CA ARG A 5 19.06 -44.54 -12.74
C ARG A 5 18.93 -44.12 -14.22
N VAL A 6 19.40 -42.88 -14.46
CA VAL A 6 20.37 -42.42 -15.49
C VAL A 6 19.93 -42.52 -16.96
N VAL A 7 20.29 -41.50 -17.77
CA VAL A 7 20.77 -41.52 -19.19
C VAL A 7 20.60 -40.10 -19.80
N PRO A 8 21.48 -39.58 -20.69
CA PRO A 8 22.78 -39.00 -20.34
C PRO A 8 23.10 -37.67 -21.09
N LEU A 9 24.27 -37.09 -20.81
CA LEU A 9 25.08 -36.34 -21.78
C LEU A 9 25.25 -37.17 -23.07
N VAL A 10 25.38 -36.56 -24.26
CA VAL A 10 26.42 -36.89 -25.27
C VAL A 10 26.17 -36.23 -26.66
N PHE A 11 27.12 -35.36 -27.05
CA PHE A 11 27.80 -35.22 -28.37
C PHE A 11 27.05 -34.68 -29.61
N LEU A 12 27.54 -33.57 -30.23
CA LEU A 12 28.44 -33.52 -31.42
C LEU A 12 27.58 -33.49 -32.72
N ALA A 13 27.80 -32.75 -33.81
CA ALA A 13 28.98 -32.17 -34.47
C ALA A 13 28.48 -31.05 -35.44
N VAL A 14 29.18 -29.92 -35.60
CA VAL A 14 30.14 -29.60 -36.68
C VAL A 14 29.54 -29.31 -38.07
N ALA A 15 29.70 -28.03 -38.45
CA ALA A 15 30.03 -27.43 -39.76
C ALA A 15 29.09 -27.57 -40.98
N LEU A 16 28.76 -26.42 -41.58
CA LEU A 16 29.29 -26.11 -42.92
C LEU A 16 29.32 -24.60 -43.15
N ALA A 17 30.50 -24.11 -43.52
CA ALA A 17 30.72 -22.76 -44.00
C ALA A 17 30.39 -22.67 -45.49
N THR A 18 29.74 -21.60 -45.91
CA THR A 18 29.81 -21.13 -47.30
C THR A 18 29.91 -19.61 -47.31
N VAL A 19 31.13 -19.14 -47.58
CA VAL A 19 31.47 -17.76 -47.92
C VAL A 19 31.00 -17.52 -49.35
N LEU A 20 30.21 -16.47 -49.56
CA LEU A 20 30.00 -15.84 -50.88
C LEU A 20 30.15 -14.33 -50.73
N MET A 21 31.11 -13.80 -51.48
CA MET A 21 31.52 -12.40 -51.51
C MET A 21 30.72 -11.57 -52.54
N LEU A 22 30.27 -10.38 -52.08
CA LEU A 22 30.20 -9.05 -52.73
C LEU A 22 29.32 -8.83 -54.00
N PRO A 23 28.79 -7.60 -54.28
CA PRO A 23 29.37 -6.29 -53.93
C PRO A 23 28.43 -5.23 -53.33
N ALA A 24 29.07 -4.19 -52.79
CA ALA A 24 28.49 -2.94 -52.30
C ALA A 24 27.72 -2.18 -53.40
N LEU A 25 26.69 -1.42 -53.00
CA LEU A 25 26.56 0.01 -53.25
C LEU A 25 25.18 0.58 -52.82
N HIS A 26 25.22 1.81 -52.30
CA HIS A 26 24.15 2.79 -52.10
C HIS A 26 23.43 2.85 -50.74
N ALA A 27 23.88 3.84 -49.96
CA ALA A 27 23.09 4.96 -49.42
C ALA A 27 21.90 4.66 -48.49
N GLY A 28 22.03 5.11 -47.24
CA GLY A 28 20.91 5.34 -46.35
C GLY A 28 21.25 5.17 -44.87
N CYS A 29 22.11 6.01 -44.31
CA CYS A 29 22.08 6.26 -42.85
C CYS A 29 20.81 7.08 -42.56
N GLY A 30 19.67 6.40 -42.51
CA GLY A 30 18.45 6.93 -41.89
C GLY A 30 18.44 6.45 -40.45
N GLU A 31 19.24 7.09 -39.59
CA GLU A 31 19.04 6.99 -38.15
C GLU A 31 17.67 7.60 -37.89
N ALA A 32 16.68 6.74 -37.64
CA ALA A 32 15.37 7.20 -37.21
C ALA A 32 15.57 7.86 -35.86
N ASP A 33 15.62 9.19 -35.88
CA ASP A 33 15.63 10.06 -34.73
C ASP A 33 14.38 9.70 -33.92
N THR A 34 14.56 8.81 -32.95
CA THR A 34 13.47 8.36 -32.10
C THR A 34 13.18 9.57 -31.22
N PRO A 35 11.99 10.18 -31.29
CA PRO A 35 11.70 11.35 -30.48
C PRO A 35 11.97 10.96 -29.03
N ALA A 36 12.86 11.71 -28.37
CA ALA A 36 13.05 11.56 -26.93
C ALA A 36 11.65 11.54 -26.29
N PRO A 37 11.34 10.58 -25.41
CA PRO A 37 10.08 10.59 -24.70
C PRO A 37 9.91 12.00 -24.10
N PRO A 38 8.73 12.63 -24.27
CA PRO A 38 8.51 13.95 -23.71
C PRO A 38 8.92 13.91 -22.24
N ALA A 39 9.79 14.85 -21.84
CA ALA A 39 10.24 14.97 -20.47
C ALA A 39 9.01 14.84 -19.58
N GLU A 40 9.00 13.84 -18.68
CA GLU A 40 8.01 13.80 -17.61
C GLU A 40 8.06 15.17 -16.97
N VAL A 41 6.96 15.92 -17.11
CA VAL A 41 6.82 17.21 -16.46
C VAL A 41 6.94 16.89 -14.98
N GLU A 42 8.10 17.18 -14.41
CA GLU A 42 8.39 16.99 -13.00
C GLU A 42 7.37 17.83 -12.26
N LYS A 43 6.30 17.16 -11.80
CA LYS A 43 5.20 17.80 -11.08
C LYS A 43 5.87 18.51 -9.91
N PRO A 44 5.60 19.82 -9.70
CA PRO A 44 6.25 20.57 -8.64
C PRO A 44 6.15 19.75 -7.34
N PRO A 45 7.21 19.71 -6.52
CA PRO A 45 7.21 18.92 -5.31
C PRO A 45 5.95 19.29 -4.54
N PRO A 46 5.10 18.29 -4.20
CA PRO A 46 3.91 18.56 -3.41
C PRO A 46 4.35 19.31 -2.16
N GLY A 47 3.58 20.32 -1.77
CA GLY A 47 3.84 20.98 -0.49
C GLY A 47 3.82 19.94 0.62
N ASP A 48 4.81 20.00 1.52
CA ASP A 48 4.89 19.10 2.66
C ASP A 48 3.65 19.25 3.53
N ILE A 49 2.88 18.17 3.68
CA ILE A 49 1.74 18.12 4.60
C ILE A 49 2.26 17.64 5.97
N PRO A 50 2.08 18.40 7.05
CA PRO A 50 2.51 17.98 8.38
C PRO A 50 1.98 16.59 8.75
N GLY A 51 2.87 15.71 9.22
CA GLY A 51 2.53 14.34 9.60
C GLY A 51 2.52 13.33 8.45
N LEU A 52 2.73 13.76 7.20
CA LEU A 52 2.86 12.88 6.04
C LEU A 52 4.29 12.89 5.49
N SER A 53 4.71 11.75 4.94
CA SER A 53 5.94 11.66 4.15
C SER A 53 5.81 12.35 2.79
N ALA A 54 6.90 12.42 2.03
CA ALA A 54 6.92 13.02 0.69
C ALA A 54 6.02 12.27 -0.32
N ASP A 55 6.03 10.94 -0.32
CA ASP A 55 5.21 10.14 -1.24
C ASP A 55 3.72 10.22 -0.87
N GLN A 56 3.41 10.24 0.43
CA GLN A 56 2.06 10.44 0.93
C GLN A 56 1.53 11.83 0.59
N SER A 57 2.34 12.87 0.81
CA SER A 57 2.00 14.24 0.41
C SER A 57 1.77 14.34 -1.10
N ARG A 58 2.53 13.58 -1.91
CA ARG A 58 2.32 13.49 -3.37
C ARG A 58 1.01 12.79 -3.72
N ALA A 59 0.67 11.71 -3.04
CA ALA A 59 -0.61 11.04 -3.22
C ALA A 59 -1.78 11.97 -2.87
N VAL A 60 -1.69 12.72 -1.76
CA VAL A 60 -2.72 13.71 -1.39
C VAL A 60 -2.83 14.83 -2.43
N ALA A 61 -1.70 15.36 -2.91
CA ALA A 61 -1.71 16.40 -3.93
C ALA A 61 -2.26 15.92 -5.30
N GLU A 62 -2.14 14.63 -5.60
CA GLU A 62 -2.61 14.06 -6.86
C GLU A 62 -4.06 13.58 -6.82
N TYR A 63 -4.45 12.89 -5.75
CA TYR A 63 -5.72 12.18 -5.66
C TYR A 63 -6.66 12.74 -4.59
N GLY A 64 -6.17 13.68 -3.75
CA GLY A 64 -6.82 14.05 -2.50
C GLY A 64 -6.53 13.05 -1.38
N TYR A 65 -7.17 13.25 -0.23
CA TYR A 65 -7.15 12.24 0.84
C TYR A 65 -7.90 10.98 0.40
N PRO A 66 -7.49 9.80 0.89
CA PRO A 66 -8.17 8.55 0.57
C PRO A 66 -9.60 8.56 1.09
N ASP A 67 -10.50 7.87 0.38
CA ASP A 67 -11.87 7.67 0.88
C ASP A 67 -11.82 6.82 2.16
N HIS A 68 -10.93 5.82 2.19
CA HIS A 68 -10.65 4.93 3.33
C HIS A 68 -9.17 4.59 3.43
N PHE A 69 -8.70 4.35 4.64
CA PHE A 69 -7.36 3.85 4.89
C PHE A 69 -7.34 2.78 5.98
N PHE A 70 -6.35 1.90 5.84
CA PHE A 70 -5.90 0.95 6.85
C PHE A 70 -4.47 1.30 7.25
N ILE A 71 -4.18 1.26 8.53
CA ILE A 71 -2.85 1.46 9.10
C ILE A 71 -2.56 0.24 9.97
N SER A 72 -1.36 -0.33 9.84
CA SER A 72 -0.79 -1.27 10.77
C SER A 72 0.56 -0.75 11.25
N VAL A 73 0.76 -0.77 12.57
CA VAL A 73 2.00 -0.37 13.21
C VAL A 73 2.56 -1.55 13.98
N ASP A 74 3.82 -1.90 13.74
CA ASP A 74 4.53 -2.86 14.57
C ASP A 74 4.85 -2.22 15.94
N PRO A 75 4.48 -2.84 17.08
CA PRO A 75 4.62 -2.24 18.40
C PRO A 75 6.07 -2.13 18.88
N TYR A 76 6.96 -2.91 18.26
CA TYR A 76 8.35 -3.09 18.65
C TYR A 76 9.29 -2.29 17.75
N SER A 77 9.14 -2.39 16.43
CA SER A 77 9.95 -1.63 15.47
C SER A 77 9.37 -0.25 15.14
N SER A 78 8.08 -0.02 15.42
CA SER A 78 7.33 1.15 14.94
C SER A 78 7.23 1.23 13.42
N ASP A 79 7.49 0.12 12.71
CA ASP A 79 7.27 0.05 11.27
C ASP A 79 5.79 0.27 10.99
N ARG A 80 5.51 1.16 10.04
CA ARG A 80 4.16 1.57 9.70
C ARG A 80 3.84 1.19 8.26
N VAL A 81 2.85 0.32 8.08
CA VAL A 81 2.32 -0.04 6.77
C VAL A 81 0.93 0.52 6.63
N GLU A 82 0.65 1.13 5.49
CA GLU A 82 -0.63 1.76 5.21
C GLU A 82 -1.17 1.34 3.86
N ARG A 83 -2.49 1.19 3.78
CA ARG A 83 -3.21 1.08 2.53
C ARG A 83 -4.21 2.21 2.44
N TRP A 84 -4.13 2.99 1.37
CA TRP A 84 -4.99 4.13 1.09
C TRP A 84 -5.86 3.83 -0.12
N THR A 85 -7.17 3.80 0.08
CA THR A 85 -8.16 3.35 -0.92
C THR A 85 -8.94 4.55 -1.46
N TYR A 86 -8.99 4.64 -2.79
CA TYR A 86 -9.70 5.66 -3.55
C TYR A 86 -10.76 4.97 -4.42
N PHE A 87 -11.94 4.70 -3.86
CA PHE A 87 -12.97 3.89 -4.51
C PHE A 87 -13.44 4.48 -5.84
N ARG A 88 -13.67 5.81 -5.88
CA ARG A 88 -14.09 6.50 -7.11
C ARG A 88 -13.03 6.49 -8.21
N LEU A 89 -11.78 6.26 -7.85
CA LEU A 89 -10.65 6.14 -8.78
C LEU A 89 -10.35 4.67 -9.11
N GLY A 90 -11.00 3.71 -8.45
CA GLY A 90 -10.76 2.28 -8.63
C GLY A 90 -9.34 1.85 -8.28
N GLN A 91 -8.67 2.53 -7.35
CA GLN A 91 -7.28 2.22 -6.97
C GLN A 91 -7.04 2.26 -5.46
N ALA A 92 -6.07 1.47 -5.02
CA ALA A 92 -5.46 1.56 -3.71
C ALA A 92 -3.94 1.78 -3.86
N LEU A 93 -3.37 2.50 -2.90
CA LEU A 93 -1.94 2.77 -2.78
C LEU A 93 -1.44 2.16 -1.47
N ASP A 94 -0.34 1.42 -1.52
CA ASP A 94 0.28 0.84 -0.33
C ASP A 94 1.60 1.54 -0.01
N PHE A 95 1.76 1.93 1.26
CA PHE A 95 2.92 2.63 1.79
C PHE A 95 3.60 1.82 2.89
N ASP A 96 4.93 1.77 2.86
CA ASP A 96 5.78 1.17 3.88
C ASP A 96 6.67 2.27 4.42
N ASN A 97 6.47 2.61 5.70
CA ASN A 97 7.12 3.71 6.39
C ASN A 97 7.03 5.03 5.60
N GLY A 98 5.84 5.29 5.03
CA GLY A 98 5.53 6.45 4.20
C GLY A 98 6.00 6.36 2.75
N ARG A 99 6.85 5.40 2.38
CA ARG A 99 7.28 5.22 0.98
C ARG A 99 6.26 4.41 0.20
N LEU A 100 5.87 4.91 -0.97
CA LEU A 100 4.96 4.18 -1.86
C LEU A 100 5.66 2.92 -2.40
N PHE A 101 5.04 1.75 -2.23
CA PHE A 101 5.56 0.49 -2.77
C PHE A 101 4.54 -0.32 -3.58
N GLY A 102 3.23 -0.07 -3.39
CA GLY A 102 2.16 -0.80 -4.07
C GLY A 102 1.14 0.13 -4.72
N LYS A 103 0.61 -0.30 -5.87
CA LYS A 103 -0.59 0.25 -6.49
C LYS A 103 -1.43 -0.90 -7.01
N GLU A 104 -2.70 -0.95 -6.60
CA GLU A 104 -3.58 -2.06 -6.95
C GLU A 104 -4.94 -1.55 -7.41
N PRO A 105 -5.58 -2.17 -8.42
CA PRO A 105 -6.96 -1.88 -8.74
C PRO A 105 -7.89 -2.36 -7.61
N VAL A 106 -8.95 -1.60 -7.34
CA VAL A 106 -10.02 -2.00 -6.42
C VAL A 106 -11.38 -1.75 -7.06
N ASP A 107 -12.39 -2.52 -6.65
CA ASP A 107 -13.77 -2.28 -7.05
C ASP A 107 -14.27 -0.95 -6.46
N ASP A 108 -15.14 -0.26 -7.20
CA ASP A 108 -15.81 0.93 -6.66
C ASP A 108 -16.83 0.51 -5.59
N GLN A 109 -16.53 0.84 -4.34
CA GLN A 109 -17.40 0.63 -3.19
C GLN A 109 -17.83 1.95 -2.53
N SER A 110 -17.72 3.09 -3.22
CA SER A 110 -17.97 4.42 -2.63
C SER A 110 -19.40 4.63 -2.14
N SER A 111 -20.35 3.81 -2.62
CA SER A 111 -21.74 3.81 -2.16
C SER A 111 -21.95 3.07 -0.83
N GLN A 112 -21.09 2.10 -0.51
CA GLN A 112 -21.15 1.32 0.72
C GLN A 112 -20.29 1.96 1.81
N TYR A 113 -19.20 2.60 1.39
CA TYR A 113 -18.20 3.21 2.26
C TYR A 113 -18.02 4.67 1.81
N PRO A 114 -18.79 5.60 2.40
CA PRO A 114 -18.64 7.01 2.08
C PRO A 114 -17.32 7.54 2.66
N PRO A 115 -16.71 8.57 2.02
CA PRO A 115 -15.44 9.12 2.48
C PRO A 115 -15.53 9.60 3.94
N THR A 116 -14.52 9.26 4.72
CA THR A 116 -14.37 9.77 6.09
C THR A 116 -13.76 11.18 6.10
N ARG A 117 -13.96 11.93 7.19
CA ARG A 117 -13.22 13.18 7.45
C ARG A 117 -11.89 12.95 8.18
N LEU A 118 -11.62 11.70 8.53
CA LEU A 118 -10.37 11.27 9.13
C LEU A 118 -9.28 11.24 8.07
N HIS A 119 -8.06 11.54 8.48
CA HIS A 119 -6.89 11.47 7.63
C HIS A 119 -5.83 10.56 8.26
N PRO A 120 -4.98 9.91 7.45
CA PRO A 120 -3.96 9.00 7.97
C PRO A 120 -3.00 9.61 8.99
N GLN A 121 -2.69 10.91 8.86
CA GLN A 121 -1.83 11.64 9.80
C GLN A 121 -2.50 12.00 11.13
N ASP A 122 -3.82 11.82 11.24
CA ASP A 122 -4.51 12.00 12.52
C ASP A 122 -4.17 10.86 13.49
N PHE A 123 -3.56 9.78 13.00
CA PHE A 123 -3.24 8.57 13.76
C PHE A 123 -1.73 8.31 13.75
N ASP A 124 -1.02 8.72 14.79
CA ASP A 124 0.38 8.35 15.00
C ASP A 124 0.53 7.17 15.98
N ASN A 125 1.72 6.60 16.05
CA ASN A 125 2.02 5.44 16.92
C ASN A 125 2.07 5.79 18.42
N THR A 126 2.03 7.07 18.77
CA THR A 126 1.98 7.58 20.14
C THR A 126 0.56 7.87 20.61
N MET A 127 -0.42 7.85 19.70
CA MET A 127 -1.83 7.99 20.03
C MET A 127 -2.24 6.98 21.11
N THR A 128 -2.84 7.51 22.16
CA THR A 128 -3.44 6.78 23.27
C THR A 128 -4.93 6.54 23.04
N PRO A 129 -5.56 5.57 23.75
CA PRO A 129 -7.01 5.40 23.74
C PRO A 129 -7.79 6.69 24.09
N ALA A 130 -7.27 7.49 25.03
CA ALA A 130 -7.90 8.75 25.44
C ALA A 130 -7.87 9.81 24.33
N GLU A 131 -6.76 9.90 23.59
CA GLU A 131 -6.65 10.78 22.42
C GLU A 131 -7.56 10.31 21.28
N ALA A 132 -7.65 9.00 21.04
CA ALA A 132 -8.58 8.43 20.08
C ALA A 132 -10.04 8.78 20.44
N THR A 133 -10.44 8.65 21.71
CA THR A 133 -11.77 9.07 22.18
C THR A 133 -12.00 10.57 22.02
N SER A 134 -10.96 11.39 22.22
CA SER A 134 -11.05 12.84 22.00
C SER A 134 -11.25 13.20 20.53
N LEU A 135 -10.66 12.43 19.61
CA LEU A 135 -10.78 12.62 18.16
C LEU A 135 -12.08 12.05 17.60
N LEU A 136 -12.47 10.85 18.02
CA LEU A 136 -13.53 10.03 17.42
C LEU A 136 -14.86 10.03 18.20
N GLY A 137 -14.86 10.59 19.42
CA GLY A 137 -15.98 10.48 20.35
C GLY A 137 -15.92 9.18 21.16
N GLU A 138 -17.01 8.87 21.87
CA GLU A 138 -17.08 7.64 22.67
C GLU A 138 -17.09 6.38 21.79
N PRO A 139 -16.34 5.32 22.14
CA PRO A 139 -16.42 4.07 21.43
C PRO A 139 -17.82 3.46 21.56
N LEU A 140 -18.34 2.96 20.45
CA LEU A 140 -19.60 2.20 20.39
C LEU A 140 -19.46 0.83 21.07
N PHE A 141 -18.25 0.28 21.05
CA PHE A 141 -17.93 -1.02 21.65
C PHE A 141 -16.44 -1.09 21.98
N THR A 142 -16.14 -1.68 23.12
CA THR A 142 -14.78 -1.95 23.60
C THR A 142 -14.63 -3.43 23.89
N HIS A 143 -13.58 -4.04 23.35
CA HIS A 143 -13.21 -5.42 23.66
C HIS A 143 -11.77 -5.51 24.12
N GLU A 144 -11.58 -6.00 25.33
CA GLU A 144 -10.26 -6.24 25.91
C GLU A 144 -9.94 -7.74 25.84
N THR A 145 -8.82 -8.05 25.20
CA THR A 145 -8.26 -9.40 25.20
C THR A 145 -7.11 -9.44 26.20
N SER A 146 -7.31 -10.18 27.29
CA SER A 146 -6.24 -10.55 28.20
C SER A 146 -5.85 -12.00 27.93
N ASP A 147 -4.61 -12.20 27.49
CA ASP A 147 -3.99 -13.51 27.51
C ASP A 147 -2.84 -13.44 28.50
N SER A 148 -2.74 -14.40 29.43
CA SER A 148 -1.91 -14.28 30.65
C SER A 148 -0.39 -14.15 30.40
N LEU A 149 0.03 -14.20 29.14
CA LEU A 149 1.43 -14.18 28.69
C LEU A 149 1.75 -13.02 27.74
N MET A 150 0.76 -12.21 27.34
CA MET A 150 0.94 -11.13 26.37
C MET A 150 0.35 -9.82 26.90
N PRO A 151 0.87 -8.65 26.46
CA PRO A 151 0.25 -7.38 26.79
C PRO A 151 -1.19 -7.35 26.28
N GLU A 152 -2.08 -6.77 27.08
CA GLU A 152 -3.51 -6.64 26.76
C GLU A 152 -3.69 -5.92 25.44
N ASN A 153 -4.43 -6.54 24.51
CA ASN A 153 -4.87 -5.83 23.31
C ASN A 153 -6.30 -5.35 23.52
N THR A 154 -6.53 -4.10 23.17
CA THR A 154 -7.83 -3.44 23.27
C THR A 154 -8.31 -3.07 21.87
N ILE A 155 -9.49 -3.53 21.51
CA ILE A 155 -10.18 -3.15 20.28
C ILE A 155 -11.23 -2.12 20.64
N LEU A 156 -11.13 -0.93 20.05
CA LEU A 156 -12.10 0.15 20.20
C LEU A 156 -12.82 0.34 18.86
N VAL A 157 -14.13 0.20 18.87
CA VAL A 157 -14.98 0.36 17.69
C VAL A 157 -15.71 1.70 17.80
N TYR A 158 -15.43 2.60 16.87
CA TYR A 158 -16.09 3.89 16.74
C TYR A 158 -17.06 3.87 15.56
N GLU A 159 -17.85 4.94 15.39
CA GLU A 159 -18.77 5.09 14.27
C GLU A 159 -18.06 5.11 12.90
N THR A 160 -16.82 5.58 12.86
CA THR A 160 -16.07 5.82 11.60
C THR A 160 -14.74 5.08 11.50
N ALA A 161 -14.32 4.39 12.56
CA ALA A 161 -13.06 3.65 12.58
C ALA A 161 -13.07 2.52 13.62
N VAL A 162 -12.27 1.49 13.39
CA VAL A 162 -11.87 0.51 14.40
C VAL A 162 -10.39 0.70 14.68
N LEU A 163 -10.04 0.85 15.96
CA LEU A 163 -8.68 0.99 16.41
C LEU A 163 -8.27 -0.22 17.25
N LEU A 164 -7.06 -0.69 17.03
CA LEU A 164 -6.41 -1.72 17.83
C LEU A 164 -5.29 -1.08 18.65
N PHE A 165 -5.28 -1.34 19.94
CA PHE A 165 -4.23 -0.93 20.87
C PHE A 165 -3.56 -2.14 21.49
N ARG A 166 -2.28 -1.99 21.85
CA ARG A 166 -1.55 -2.90 22.75
C ARG A 166 -1.01 -2.09 23.92
N GLY A 167 -1.61 -2.24 25.10
CA GLY A 167 -1.47 -1.26 26.18
C GLY A 167 -1.85 0.14 25.68
N GLU A 168 -0.98 1.13 25.88
CA GLU A 168 -1.19 2.52 25.46
C GLU A 168 -0.73 2.82 24.01
N LYS A 169 -0.34 1.81 23.23
CA LYS A 169 0.20 2.01 21.87
C LYS A 169 -0.80 1.65 20.80
N LEU A 170 -1.03 2.57 19.85
CA LEU A 170 -1.79 2.30 18.64
C LEU A 170 -1.06 1.28 17.74
N MET A 171 -1.80 0.26 17.32
CA MET A 171 -1.33 -0.87 16.53
C MET A 171 -2.00 -0.96 15.17
N GLY A 172 -3.25 -0.50 15.09
CA GLY A 172 -4.02 -0.61 13.87
C GLY A 172 -5.16 0.39 13.81
N VAL A 173 -5.46 0.83 12.60
CA VAL A 173 -6.61 1.68 12.27
C VAL A 173 -7.26 1.09 11.04
N ASP A 174 -8.58 0.92 11.06
CA ASP A 174 -9.37 0.59 9.88
C ASP A 174 -10.59 1.51 9.80
N THR A 175 -10.66 2.30 8.74
CA THR A 175 -11.79 3.21 8.48
C THR A 175 -12.83 2.61 7.54
N GLN A 176 -12.62 1.41 6.99
CA GLN A 176 -13.57 0.73 6.10
C GLN A 176 -14.69 0.03 6.88
N VAL A 177 -15.16 0.65 7.97
CA VAL A 177 -16.12 0.04 8.87
C VAL A 177 -17.53 0.54 8.58
N LYS A 178 -18.45 -0.41 8.43
CA LYS A 178 -19.87 -0.17 8.65
C LYS A 178 -20.12 -0.57 10.10
N PRO A 179 -20.47 0.37 11.01
CA PRO A 179 -20.66 0.05 12.42
C PRO A 179 -21.54 -1.20 12.58
N PRO A 180 -21.12 -2.19 13.37
CA PRO A 180 -21.94 -3.36 13.59
C PRO A 180 -23.27 -2.94 14.22
N ALA A 181 -24.34 -3.68 13.91
CA ALA A 181 -25.55 -3.59 14.72
C ALA A 181 -25.16 -4.04 16.14
N LEU A 182 -25.10 -3.10 17.06
CA LEU A 182 -24.76 -3.40 18.45
C LEU A 182 -25.85 -4.32 19.03
N PRO A 183 -25.50 -5.30 19.88
CA PRO A 183 -26.50 -6.06 20.61
C PRO A 183 -27.38 -5.10 21.40
N ALA A 184 -28.70 -5.34 21.38
CA ALA A 184 -29.65 -4.54 22.15
C ALA A 184 -29.30 -4.61 23.65
N PRO A 185 -29.52 -3.51 24.41
CA PRO A 185 -29.23 -3.46 25.85
C PRO A 185 -30.03 -4.50 26.66
#